data_AF-A0A9X1NWI2-F1
#
_entry.id   AF-A0A9X1NWI2-F1
#
_cell.length_a   1.000
_cell.length_b   1.000
_cell.length_c   1.000
_cell.angle_alpha   90.00
_cell.angle_beta   90.00
_cell.angle_gamma   90.00
#
_symmetry.space_group_name_H-M   'P 1'
#
loop_
_entity.id
_entity.type
_entity.pdbx_description
1 polymer ?
#
loop_
_entity_poly.entity_id
_entity_poly.type
_entity_poly.pdbx_seq_one_letter_code
_entity_poly.pdbx_strand_id
1 'polypeptide(L)'
;MVGASAKEVRPSFFVLKYLLAKGFDVFPVNPGLAGKEILGRTVYPNLGSIPVPIDMVDVFRASEAAPGIVDEALGLDPLPKVIWMQLTVRHDEAAARAEAAGLTVIMDRCPKIEYARLCGEIGWNGVNSRVLSSKKPKLGKGYQSYGLNPRRTD
;
A
#
# COMPACT_ATOMS: atom_id res chain seq x y z
N MET A 1 -0.39 -1.89 -6.50
CA MET A 1 0.91 -1.25 -6.21
C MET A 1 1.51 -0.73 -7.50
N VAL A 2 1.42 0.58 -7.72
CA VAL A 2 1.95 1.27 -8.91
C VAL A 2 3.44 1.55 -8.75
N GLY A 3 4.22 1.21 -9.77
CA GLY A 3 5.67 1.33 -9.75
C GLY A 3 6.37 0.11 -9.12
N ALA A 4 5.72 -1.06 -9.15
CA ALA A 4 6.33 -2.30 -8.67
C ALA A 4 7.59 -2.66 -9.47
N SER A 5 8.67 -3.02 -8.79
CA SER A 5 9.95 -3.40 -9.39
C SER A 5 10.34 -4.81 -8.98
N ALA A 6 10.89 -5.59 -9.92
CA ALA A 6 11.45 -6.93 -9.65
C ALA A 6 12.84 -6.88 -8.97
N LYS A 7 13.50 -5.71 -8.93
CA LYS A 7 14.79 -5.54 -8.25
C LYS A 7 14.61 -5.59 -6.74
N GLU A 8 15.25 -6.55 -6.07
CA GLU A 8 15.08 -6.79 -4.64
C GLU A 8 15.50 -5.62 -3.75
N VAL A 9 16.47 -4.82 -4.19
CA VAL A 9 16.96 -3.64 -3.47
C VAL A 9 15.98 -2.46 -3.47
N ARG A 10 14.90 -2.52 -4.27
CA ARG A 10 13.95 -1.41 -4.38
C ARG A 10 12.90 -1.46 -3.26
N PRO A 11 12.54 -0.32 -2.64
CA PRO A 11 11.51 -0.27 -1.60
C PRO A 11 10.18 -0.95 -1.99
N SER A 12 9.74 -0.77 -3.24
CA SER A 12 8.53 -1.40 -3.76
C SER A 12 8.56 -2.93 -3.66
N PHE A 13 9.73 -3.56 -3.85
CA PHE A 13 9.86 -5.02 -3.75
C PHE A 13 9.71 -5.48 -2.30
N PHE A 14 10.36 -4.79 -1.36
CA PHE A 14 10.25 -5.09 0.07
C PHE A 14 8.83 -4.90 0.60
N VAL A 15 8.15 -3.83 0.21
CA VAL A 15 6.76 -3.58 0.63
C VAL A 15 5.82 -4.59 0.02
N LEU A 16 5.98 -4.95 -1.27
CA LEU A 16 5.19 -5.99 -1.93
C LEU A 16 5.33 -7.32 -1.18
N LYS A 17 6.57 -7.76 -0.93
CA LYS A 17 6.86 -8.99 -0.17
C LYS A 17 6.24 -8.96 1.22
N TYR A 18 6.36 -7.84 1.93
CA TYR A 18 5.82 -7.69 3.28
C TYR A 18 4.30 -7.77 3.31
N LEU A 19 3.61 -7.06 2.42
CA LEU A 19 2.15 -7.06 2.36
C LEU A 19 1.60 -8.45 1.98
N LEU A 20 2.24 -9.14 1.02
CA LEU A 20 1.89 -10.53 0.70
C LEU A 20 2.06 -11.45 1.92
N ALA A 21 3.17 -11.32 2.67
CA ALA A 21 3.41 -12.10 3.89
C ALA A 21 2.40 -11.79 5.01
N LYS A 22 1.84 -10.57 5.03
CA LYS A 22 0.75 -10.19 5.94
C LYS A 22 -0.64 -10.61 5.45
N GLY A 23 -0.74 -11.30 4.33
CA GLY A 23 -1.97 -11.86 3.79
C GLY A 23 -2.82 -10.87 2.99
N PHE A 24 -2.25 -9.75 2.54
CA PHE A 24 -2.92 -8.86 1.61
C PHE A 24 -2.83 -9.39 0.18
N ASP A 25 -3.88 -9.18 -0.59
CA ASP A 25 -3.84 -9.35 -2.04
C ASP A 25 -3.26 -8.12 -2.72
N VAL A 26 -2.04 -8.25 -3.24
CA VAL A 26 -1.33 -7.14 -3.87
C VAL A 26 -1.14 -7.40 -5.35
N PHE A 27 -1.64 -6.47 -6.17
CA PHE A 27 -1.51 -6.50 -7.62
C PHE A 27 -0.37 -5.54 -8.05
N PRO A 28 0.77 -6.04 -8.53
CA PRO A 28 1.86 -5.18 -9.00
C PRO A 28 1.51 -4.55 -10.35
N VAL A 29 1.74 -3.25 -10.48
CA VAL A 29 1.48 -2.47 -11.69
C VAL A 29 2.77 -1.82 -12.15
N ASN A 30 3.21 -2.18 -13.36
CA ASN A 30 4.37 -1.60 -14.03
C ASN A 30 4.30 -1.88 -15.55
N PRO A 31 4.11 -0.86 -16.40
CA PRO A 31 4.08 -1.01 -17.86
C PRO A 31 5.28 -1.76 -18.44
N GLY A 32 6.49 -1.49 -17.93
CA GLY A 32 7.73 -2.09 -18.45
C GLY A 32 7.94 -3.56 -18.08
N LEU A 33 7.12 -4.10 -17.18
CA LEU A 33 7.16 -5.50 -16.74
C LEU A 33 5.83 -6.21 -16.94
N ALA A 34 4.89 -5.62 -17.68
CA ALA A 34 3.57 -6.19 -17.90
C ALA A 34 3.65 -7.63 -18.44
N GLY A 35 2.83 -8.52 -17.88
CA GLY A 35 2.79 -9.95 -18.22
C GLY A 35 3.88 -10.81 -17.55
N LYS A 36 4.87 -10.19 -16.88
CA LYS A 36 5.85 -10.92 -16.06
C LYS A 36 5.30 -11.17 -14.66
N GLU A 37 6.07 -11.88 -13.84
CA GLU A 37 5.75 -12.12 -12.44
C GLU A 37 6.74 -11.45 -11.49
N ILE A 38 6.22 -10.94 -10.37
CA ILE A 38 7.02 -10.52 -9.21
C ILE A 38 6.43 -11.23 -8.00
N LEU A 39 7.25 -12.04 -7.31
CA LEU A 39 6.83 -12.79 -6.12
C LEU A 39 5.57 -13.65 -6.34
N GLY A 40 5.47 -14.28 -7.52
CA GLY A 40 4.32 -15.12 -7.89
C GLY A 40 3.03 -14.34 -8.18
N ARG A 41 3.10 -13.02 -8.37
CA ARG A 41 1.97 -12.18 -8.79
C ARG A 41 2.22 -11.65 -10.20
N THR A 42 1.23 -11.81 -11.08
CA THR A 42 1.25 -11.22 -12.43
C THR A 42 1.30 -9.70 -12.36
N VAL A 43 2.17 -9.11 -13.17
CA VAL A 43 2.32 -7.66 -13.29
C VAL A 43 1.40 -7.11 -14.37
N TYR A 44 0.60 -6.11 -13.99
CA TYR A 44 -0.32 -5.43 -14.89
C TYR A 44 0.31 -4.16 -15.47
N PRO A 45 -0.05 -3.76 -16.70
CA PRO A 45 0.48 -2.54 -17.29
C PRO A 45 -0.05 -1.29 -16.60
N ASN A 46 -1.31 -1.31 -16.14
CA ASN A 46 -2.01 -0.17 -15.57
C ASN A 46 -3.08 -0.66 -14.57
N LEU A 47 -3.70 0.24 -13.80
CA LEU A 47 -4.73 -0.07 -12.80
C LEU A 47 -5.99 -0.66 -13.45
N GLY A 48 -6.42 -0.12 -14.59
CA GLY A 48 -7.64 -0.58 -15.29
C GLY A 48 -7.55 -2.00 -15.86
N SER A 49 -6.35 -2.56 -15.98
CA SER A 49 -6.14 -3.94 -16.45
C SER A 49 -6.31 -4.98 -15.35
N ILE A 50 -6.50 -4.57 -14.09
CA ILE A 50 -6.68 -5.49 -12.97
C ILE A 50 -8.13 -6.00 -13.01
N PRO A 51 -8.36 -7.33 -13.10
CA PRO A 51 -9.70 -7.89 -13.35
C PRO A 51 -10.59 -7.92 -12.10
N VAL A 52 -10.15 -7.32 -11.00
CA VAL A 52 -10.85 -7.31 -9.72
C VAL A 52 -10.90 -5.89 -9.13
N PRO A 53 -11.93 -5.56 -8.34
CA PRO A 53 -11.99 -4.31 -7.58
C PRO A 53 -10.74 -4.11 -6.70
N ILE A 54 -10.27 -2.86 -6.61
CA ILE A 54 -9.09 -2.49 -5.82
C ILE A 54 -9.53 -1.63 -4.64
N ASP A 55 -9.17 -2.02 -3.41
CA ASP A 55 -9.47 -1.20 -2.23
C ASP A 55 -8.50 -0.01 -2.05
N MET A 56 -7.22 -0.19 -2.39
CA MET A 56 -6.16 0.79 -2.15
C MET A 56 -5.15 0.83 -3.30
N VAL A 57 -4.83 2.05 -3.75
CA VAL A 57 -3.78 2.32 -4.74
C VAL A 57 -2.50 2.77 -4.03
N ASP A 58 -1.52 1.88 -3.92
CA ASP A 58 -0.20 2.15 -3.34
C ASP A 58 0.81 2.63 -4.40
N VAL A 59 1.37 3.84 -4.24
CA VAL A 59 2.12 4.58 -5.27
C VAL A 59 3.60 4.72 -4.92
N PHE A 60 4.48 4.08 -5.71
CA PHE A 60 5.95 4.17 -5.63
C PHE A 60 6.57 5.01 -6.76
N ARG A 61 5.75 5.70 -7.55
CA ARG A 61 6.23 6.61 -8.61
C ARG A 61 6.53 7.98 -8.02
N ALA A 62 7.35 8.77 -8.72
CA ALA A 62 7.68 10.13 -8.30
C ALA A 62 6.42 11.01 -8.22
N SER A 63 6.47 12.08 -7.42
CA SER A 63 5.34 12.97 -7.15
C SER A 63 4.69 13.53 -8.42
N GLU A 64 5.48 13.76 -9.47
CA GLU A 64 5.02 14.29 -10.76
C GLU A 64 4.12 13.30 -11.51
N ALA A 65 4.22 12.01 -11.20
CA ALA A 65 3.33 10.99 -11.75
C ALA A 65 2.03 10.83 -10.95
N ALA A 66 1.94 11.40 -9.75
CA ALA A 66 0.77 11.25 -8.88
C ALA A 66 -0.53 11.76 -9.53
N PRO A 67 -0.58 12.91 -10.25
CA PRO A 67 -1.80 13.37 -10.90
C PRO A 67 -2.40 12.34 -11.87
N GLY A 68 -1.58 11.77 -12.76
CA GLY A 68 -2.05 10.77 -13.72
C GLY A 68 -2.49 9.46 -13.07
N ILE A 69 -1.86 9.06 -11.97
CA ILE A 69 -2.25 7.88 -11.20
C ILE A 69 -3.57 8.11 -10.46
N VAL A 70 -3.79 9.32 -9.94
CA VAL A 70 -5.07 9.73 -9.35
C VAL A 70 -6.16 9.70 -10.40
N ASP A 71 -5.91 10.27 -11.58
CA ASP A 71 -6.90 10.29 -12.68
C ASP A 71 -7.26 8.85 -13.11
N GLU A 72 -6.27 7.96 -13.19
CA GLU A 72 -6.50 6.56 -13.49
C GLU A 72 -7.31 5.86 -12.37
N ALA A 73 -7.00 6.13 -11.10
CA ALA A 73 -7.73 5.57 -9.97
C ALA A 73 -9.20 6.05 -9.91
N LEU A 74 -9.46 7.31 -10.30
CA LEU A 74 -10.79 7.88 -10.40
C LEU A 74 -11.59 7.33 -11.59
N GLY A 75 -10.92 6.75 -12.59
CA GLY A 75 -11.56 6.06 -13.71
C GLY A 75 -11.96 4.61 -13.44
N LEU A 76 -11.65 4.07 -12.25
CA LEU A 76 -12.00 2.69 -11.88
C LEU A 76 -13.45 2.59 -11.39
N ASP A 77 -14.08 1.45 -11.69
CA ASP A 77 -15.39 1.09 -11.16
C ASP A 77 -15.35 -0.35 -10.59
N PRO A 78 -15.55 -0.55 -9.28
CA PRO A 78 -15.80 0.49 -8.26
C PRO A 78 -14.55 1.32 -7.93
N LEU A 79 -14.80 2.55 -7.46
CA LEU A 79 -13.73 3.44 -6.99
C LEU A 79 -12.95 2.81 -5.83
N PRO A 80 -11.61 2.97 -5.79
CA PRO A 80 -10.83 2.58 -4.64
C PRO A 80 -11.18 3.45 -3.43
N LYS A 81 -10.95 2.94 -2.23
CA LYS A 81 -11.23 3.67 -0.98
C LYS A 81 -10.08 4.58 -0.58
N VAL A 82 -8.85 4.18 -0.93
CA VAL A 82 -7.62 4.83 -0.47
C VAL A 82 -6.61 5.01 -1.60
N ILE A 83 -6.03 6.20 -1.69
CA ILE A 83 -4.77 6.44 -2.42
C ILE A 83 -3.66 6.62 -1.40
N TRP A 84 -2.62 5.80 -1.52
CA TRP A 84 -1.49 5.78 -0.61
C TRP A 84 -0.22 6.18 -1.37
N MET A 85 0.26 7.40 -1.15
CA MET A 85 1.52 7.88 -1.69
C MET A 85 2.66 7.56 -0.72
N GLN A 86 3.67 6.83 -1.21
CA GLN A 86 4.80 6.37 -0.42
C GLN A 86 5.65 7.52 0.14
N LEU A 87 6.63 7.17 0.97
CA LEU A 87 7.63 8.11 1.47
C LEU A 87 8.23 8.92 0.32
N THR A 88 8.41 10.22 0.55
CA THR A 88 8.90 11.22 -0.42
C THR A 88 7.97 11.50 -1.62
N VAL A 89 6.80 10.86 -1.69
CA VAL A 89 5.78 11.11 -2.71
C VAL A 89 4.67 11.96 -2.09
N ARG A 90 4.53 13.20 -2.59
CA ARG A 90 3.52 14.17 -2.14
C ARG A 90 3.08 15.04 -3.30
N HIS A 91 1.77 15.18 -3.49
CA HIS A 91 1.21 16.08 -4.48
C HIS A 91 -0.15 16.60 -4.01
N ASP A 92 -0.17 17.82 -3.48
CA ASP A 92 -1.34 18.34 -2.74
C ASP A 92 -2.57 18.57 -3.62
N GLU A 93 -2.38 19.06 -4.85
CA GLU A 93 -3.50 19.24 -5.78
C GLU A 93 -4.13 17.92 -6.22
N ALA A 94 -3.32 16.90 -6.52
CA ALA A 94 -3.80 15.56 -6.85
C ALA A 94 -4.53 14.91 -5.65
N ALA A 95 -4.03 15.13 -4.43
CA ALA A 95 -4.70 14.71 -3.21
C ALA A 95 -6.06 15.38 -3.06
N ALA A 96 -6.14 16.70 -3.20
CA ALA A 96 -7.40 17.44 -3.09
C ALA A 96 -8.46 16.98 -4.11
N ARG A 97 -8.04 16.68 -5.35
CA ARG A 97 -8.93 16.11 -6.38
C ARG A 97 -9.47 14.73 -5.99
N ALA A 98 -8.60 13.85 -5.47
CA ALA A 98 -9.02 12.53 -5.01
C ALA A 98 -9.95 12.60 -3.78
N GLU A 99 -9.65 13.48 -2.82
CA GLU A 99 -10.48 13.71 -1.64
C GLU A 99 -11.85 14.27 -2.01
N ALA A 100 -11.92 15.19 -2.98
CA ALA A 100 -13.18 15.73 -3.49
C ALA A 100 -14.06 14.65 -4.14
N ALA A 101 -13.45 13.58 -4.68
CA ALA A 101 -14.15 12.41 -5.21
C ALA A 101 -14.50 11.36 -4.13
N GLY A 102 -14.20 11.63 -2.85
CA GLY A 102 -14.54 10.77 -1.72
C GLY A 102 -13.47 9.72 -1.35
N LEU A 103 -12.27 9.79 -1.93
CA LEU A 103 -11.18 8.88 -1.61
C LEU A 103 -10.41 9.39 -0.38
N THR A 104 -9.94 8.47 0.46
CA THR A 104 -8.99 8.82 1.52
C THR A 104 -7.59 8.90 0.93
N VAL A 105 -6.88 10.02 1.14
CA VAL A 105 -5.50 10.18 0.66
C VAL A 105 -4.53 10.14 1.82
N ILE A 106 -3.51 9.30 1.70
CA ILE A 106 -2.40 9.21 2.66
C ILE A 106 -1.12 9.54 1.89
N MET A 107 -0.36 10.52 2.36
CA MET A 107 0.88 10.96 1.71
C MET A 107 2.09 10.82 2.63
N ASP A 108 3.26 10.61 2.03
CA ASP A 108 4.55 10.51 2.72
C ASP A 108 4.53 9.48 3.88
N ARG A 109 3.97 8.30 3.60
CA ARG A 109 3.91 7.19 4.56
C ARG A 109 4.19 5.88 3.87
N CYS A 110 4.79 4.93 4.58
CA CYS A 110 4.97 3.57 4.09
C CYS A 110 4.00 2.60 4.80
N PRO A 111 3.14 1.85 4.09
CA PRO A 111 2.21 0.88 4.68
C PRO A 111 2.94 -0.16 5.52
N LYS A 112 4.14 -0.60 5.11
CA LYS A 112 4.96 -1.53 5.91
C LYS A 112 5.36 -0.94 7.26
N ILE A 113 5.76 0.33 7.28
CA ILE A 113 6.15 1.02 8.52
C ILE A 113 4.92 1.26 9.39
N GLU A 114 3.83 1.75 8.81
CA GLU A 114 2.58 2.01 9.55
C GLU A 114 1.97 0.73 10.09
N TYR A 115 1.98 -0.37 9.33
CA TYR A 115 1.52 -1.68 9.80
C TYR A 115 2.35 -2.12 11.02
N ALA A 116 3.68 -2.12 10.90
CA ALA A 116 4.58 -2.52 11.98
C ALA A 116 4.46 -1.60 13.22
N ARG A 117 4.17 -0.31 13.01
CA ARG A 117 3.91 0.66 14.07
C ARG A 117 2.62 0.36 14.82
N LEU A 118 1.55 0.06 14.08
CA LEU A 118 0.21 -0.13 14.63
C LEU A 118 -0.01 -1.53 15.23
N CYS A 119 0.67 -2.56 14.72
CA CYS A 119 0.63 -3.90 15.32
C CYS A 119 1.66 -4.10 16.46
N GLY A 120 2.60 -3.16 16.62
CA GLY A 120 3.61 -3.15 17.67
C GLY A 120 4.94 -3.83 17.33
N GLU A 121 5.08 -4.45 16.15
CA GLU A 121 6.31 -5.13 15.71
C GLU A 121 7.52 -4.19 15.63
N ILE A 122 7.32 -2.94 15.22
CA ILE A 122 8.45 -2.00 15.09
C ILE A 122 9.10 -1.69 16.44
N GLY A 123 8.34 -1.83 17.54
CA GLY A 123 8.81 -1.63 18.91
C GLY A 123 9.84 -2.67 19.35
N TRP A 124 9.85 -3.88 18.76
CA TRP A 124 10.88 -4.88 19.04
C TRP A 124 12.29 -4.42 18.66
N ASN A 125 12.39 -3.47 17.73
CA ASN A 125 13.65 -2.85 17.33
C ASN A 125 13.94 -1.56 18.11
N GLY A 126 13.21 -1.29 19.21
CA GLY A 126 13.39 -0.09 20.02
C GLY A 126 12.79 1.19 19.43
N VAL A 127 12.01 1.09 18.34
CA VAL A 127 11.39 2.26 17.71
C VAL A 127 10.14 2.68 18.47
N ASN A 128 10.05 3.96 18.84
CA ASN A 128 8.87 4.53 19.48
C ASN A 128 7.67 4.55 18.51
N SER A 129 6.69 3.68 18.73
CA SER A 129 5.48 3.59 17.90
C SER A 129 4.50 4.75 18.10
N ARG A 130 4.65 5.50 19.19
CA ARG A 130 3.69 6.50 19.73
C ARG A 130 2.29 5.91 19.95
N VAL A 131 2.20 4.59 20.15
CA VAL A 131 0.95 3.89 20.42
C VAL A 131 1.07 3.18 21.76
N LEU A 132 0.21 3.56 22.71
CA LEU A 132 0.00 2.84 23.97
C LEU A 132 -1.31 2.07 23.87
N SER A 133 -1.31 0.80 24.25
CA SER A 133 -2.49 -0.06 24.21
C SER A 133 -2.44 -1.07 25.35
N SER A 134 -3.56 -1.24 26.06
CA SER A 134 -3.78 -2.32 27.02
C SER A 134 -4.29 -3.62 26.37
N LYS A 135 -4.59 -3.60 25.06
CA LYS A 135 -5.10 -4.76 24.33
C LYS A 135 -3.96 -5.70 23.95
N LYS A 136 -4.16 -7.00 24.18
CA LYS A 136 -3.22 -8.06 23.78
C LYS A 136 -3.04 -8.06 22.24
N PRO A 137 -1.80 -8.04 21.71
CA PRO A 137 -1.55 -8.16 20.28
C PRO A 137 -2.07 -9.48 19.71
N LYS A 138 -2.56 -9.44 18.48
CA LYS A 138 -3.01 -10.66 17.78
C LYS A 138 -1.81 -11.31 17.11
N LEU A 139 -1.54 -12.57 17.45
CA LEU A 139 -0.50 -13.35 16.79
C LEU A 139 -0.95 -13.71 15.37
N GLY A 140 -0.14 -13.33 14.39
CA GLY A 140 -0.26 -13.77 13.00
C GLY A 140 0.36 -15.17 12.81
N LYS A 141 0.27 -15.68 11.58
CA LYS A 141 0.99 -16.90 11.18
C LYS A 141 2.49 -16.60 11.05
N GLY A 142 3.32 -17.57 11.43
CA GLY A 142 4.79 -17.48 11.33
C GLY A 142 5.48 -17.16 12.66
N TYR A 143 6.79 -17.00 12.61
CA TYR A 143 7.62 -16.67 13.77
C TYR A 143 7.58 -15.17 14.05
N GLN A 144 7.26 -14.78 15.29
CA GLN A 144 7.22 -13.38 15.73
C GLN A 144 6.48 -12.48 14.74
N SER A 145 5.21 -12.78 14.49
CA SER A 145 4.35 -11.99 13.61
C SER A 145 3.15 -11.49 14.40
N TYR A 146 2.96 -10.18 14.49
CA TYR A 146 1.73 -9.57 14.96
C TYR A 146 0.90 -9.05 13.78
N GLY A 147 -0.41 -9.17 13.92
CA GLY A 147 -1.40 -8.61 13.00
C GLY A 147 -2.09 -7.38 13.56
N LEU A 148 -2.64 -6.54 12.68
CA LEU A 148 -3.58 -5.50 13.09
C LEU A 148 -4.86 -6.14 13.63
N ASN A 149 -5.35 -5.65 14.77
CA ASN A 149 -6.64 -6.07 15.29
C ASN A 149 -7.73 -5.33 14.48
N PRO A 150 -8.71 -6.01 13.84
CA PRO A 150 -9.81 -5.29 13.22
C PRO A 150 -10.50 -4.47 14.32
N ARG A 151 -10.58 -3.14 14.15
CA ARG A 151 -11.57 -2.37 14.91
C ARG A 151 -12.93 -2.96 14.51
N ARG A 152 -13.78 -3.24 15.49
CA ARG A 152 -15.20 -3.43 15.20
C ARG A 152 -15.63 -2.20 14.41
N THR A 153 -16.28 -2.42 13.28
CA THR A 153 -17.31 -1.51 12.83
C THR A 153 -18.45 -1.70 13.82
N ASP A 154 -18.42 -0.93 14.89
CA ASP A 154 -19.58 -0.70 15.75
C ASP A 154 -20.65 0.08 14.96
#